data_AF-E7FWY0-F1
#
_entry.id   AF-E7FWY0-F1
#
_cell.length_a   1.000
_cell.length_b   1.000
_cell.length_c   1.000
_cell.angle_alpha   90.00
_cell.angle_beta   90.00
_cell.angle_gamma   90.00
#
_symmetry.space_group_name_H-M   'P 1'
#
loop_
_entity.id
_entity.type
_entity.pdbx_description
1 polymer ?
#
loop_
_entity_poly.entity_id
_entity_poly.type
_entity_poly.pdbx_seq_one_letter_code
_entity_poly.pdbx_strand_id
1 'polypeptide(L)'
;MEDTIMKKTLSLTYGAMTVALTGIILFFDRITAGFFMTFLALPLIVYGSYCDWSDAFVVYLSCIIMAVIMSGLFSTVLMMAGYGAVGLAYIYSMKKNATPSRSYLAMGVVIALFYFIMIRFFGPAFGMDFQEIIQSVKGILNIHNSLVLYGISISMVLITMAMELFIIKTSADIVLVMLHRNRK
;
A
#
# COMPACT_ATOMS: atom_id res chain seq x y z
N MET A 1 -11.69 -35.08 -3.42
CA MET A 1 -12.80 -34.15 -3.10
C MET A 1 -12.59 -33.52 -1.71
N GLU A 2 -12.11 -34.28 -0.73
CA GLU A 2 -11.73 -33.81 0.61
C GLU A 2 -10.56 -32.80 0.61
N ASP A 3 -9.51 -33.05 -0.17
CA ASP A 3 -8.37 -32.13 -0.32
C ASP A 3 -8.75 -30.75 -0.85
N THR A 4 -9.75 -30.68 -1.74
CA THR A 4 -10.27 -29.41 -2.28
C THR A 4 -11.07 -28.62 -1.24
N ILE A 5 -11.78 -29.31 -0.35
CA ILE A 5 -12.54 -28.66 0.74
C ILE A 5 -11.56 -28.15 1.80
N MET A 6 -10.59 -28.97 2.18
CA MET A 6 -9.56 -28.60 3.16
C MET A 6 -8.73 -27.39 2.69
N LYS A 7 -8.32 -27.35 1.41
CA LYS A 7 -7.63 -26.18 0.82
C LYS A 7 -8.49 -24.91 0.84
N LYS A 8 -9.79 -25.02 0.54
CA LYS A 8 -10.71 -23.87 0.58
C LYS A 8 -10.91 -23.33 1.99
N THR A 9 -11.11 -24.19 2.98
CA THR A 9 -11.27 -23.78 4.38
C THR A 9 -10.03 -23.08 4.89
N LEU A 10 -8.84 -23.59 4.55
CA LEU A 10 -7.56 -23.03 4.96
C LEU A 10 -7.30 -21.66 4.31
N SER A 11 -7.61 -21.50 3.02
CA SER A 11 -7.58 -20.21 2.32
C SER A 11 -8.50 -19.17 2.98
N LEU A 12 -9.70 -19.59 3.39
CA LEU A 12 -10.67 -18.71 4.04
C LEU A 12 -10.19 -18.27 5.43
N THR A 13 -9.61 -19.19 6.21
CA THR A 13 -9.00 -18.89 7.51
C THR A 13 -7.83 -17.91 7.37
N TYR A 14 -6.93 -18.12 6.42
CA TYR A 14 -5.83 -17.19 6.18
C TYR A 14 -6.31 -15.83 5.69
N GLY A 15 -7.36 -15.79 4.87
CA GLY A 15 -7.98 -14.53 4.44
C GLY A 15 -8.53 -13.75 5.63
N ALA A 16 -9.24 -14.42 6.54
CA ALA A 16 -9.74 -13.81 7.77
C ALA A 16 -8.59 -13.31 8.69
N MET A 17 -7.51 -14.07 8.81
CA MET A 17 -6.31 -13.64 9.55
C MET A 17 -5.68 -12.39 8.92
N THR A 18 -5.58 -12.33 7.59
CA THR A 18 -5.06 -11.16 6.87
C THR A 18 -5.91 -9.93 7.13
N VAL A 19 -7.24 -10.05 7.07
CA VAL A 19 -8.15 -8.93 7.37
C VAL A 19 -8.01 -8.46 8.82
N ALA A 20 -7.92 -9.39 9.78
CA ALA A 20 -7.70 -9.06 11.18
C ALA A 20 -6.35 -8.35 11.39
N LEU A 21 -5.29 -8.83 10.74
CA LEU A 21 -3.96 -8.25 10.83
C LEU A 21 -3.89 -6.86 10.19
N THR A 22 -4.59 -6.64 9.08
CA THR A 22 -4.82 -5.29 8.53
C THR A 22 -5.52 -4.39 9.54
N GLY A 23 -6.55 -4.88 10.24
CA GLY A 23 -7.23 -4.13 11.30
C GLY A 23 -6.29 -3.70 12.44
N ILE A 24 -5.38 -4.60 12.85
CA ILE A 24 -4.35 -4.29 13.85
C ILE A 24 -3.39 -3.22 13.34
N ILE A 25 -2.91 -3.33 12.09
CA ILE A 25 -2.03 -2.31 11.48
C ILE A 25 -2.73 -0.95 11.44
N LEU A 26 -3.99 -0.89 11.03
CA LEU A 26 -4.78 0.35 11.02
C LEU A 26 -4.92 0.96 12.41
N PHE A 27 -5.03 0.14 13.45
CA PHE A 27 -5.07 0.61 14.83
C PHE A 27 -3.73 1.23 15.25
N PHE A 28 -2.60 0.56 14.96
CA PHE A 28 -1.26 1.11 15.25
C PHE A 28 -0.95 2.34 14.42
N ASP A 29 -1.41 2.41 13.19
CA ASP A 29 -1.24 3.55 12.31
C ASP A 29 -1.85 4.82 12.92
N ARG A 30 -3.04 4.68 13.52
CA ARG A 30 -3.71 5.75 14.23
C ARG A 30 -2.93 6.24 15.45
N ILE A 31 -2.25 5.34 16.16
CA ILE A 31 -1.41 5.69 17.33
C ILE A 31 -0.11 6.38 16.89
N THR A 32 0.45 5.99 15.75
CA THR A 32 1.76 6.45 15.25
C THR A 32 1.68 7.56 14.22
N ALA A 33 0.51 8.20 14.09
CA ALA A 33 0.28 9.31 13.17
C ALA A 33 0.64 9.00 11.70
N GLY A 34 0.33 7.78 11.22
CA GLY A 34 0.45 7.44 9.80
C GLY A 34 1.72 6.69 9.39
N PHE A 35 2.59 6.32 10.33
CA PHE A 35 3.83 5.59 10.01
C PHE A 35 3.60 4.21 9.41
N PHE A 36 2.54 3.50 9.84
CA PHE A 36 2.30 2.12 9.46
C PHE A 36 1.51 1.94 8.15
N MET A 37 1.04 3.04 7.54
CA MET A 37 0.27 3.02 6.28
C MET A 37 0.94 2.25 5.14
N THR A 38 2.25 2.44 4.95
CA THR A 38 3.01 1.75 3.90
C THR A 38 3.03 0.23 4.09
N PHE A 39 2.87 -0.27 5.32
CA PHE A 39 2.88 -1.69 5.62
C PHE A 39 1.52 -2.38 5.41
N LEU A 40 0.45 -1.64 5.09
CA LEU A 40 -0.87 -2.20 4.83
C LEU A 40 -0.90 -3.19 3.65
N ALA A 41 0.04 -3.08 2.72
CA ALA A 41 0.18 -4.00 1.60
C ALA A 41 0.73 -5.38 2.01
N LEU A 42 1.51 -5.47 3.09
CA LEU A 42 2.24 -6.69 3.46
C LEU A 42 1.34 -7.89 3.80
N PRO A 43 0.31 -7.76 4.67
CA PRO A 43 -0.53 -8.90 5.03
C PRO A 43 -1.21 -9.53 3.82
N LEU A 44 -1.58 -8.68 2.85
CA LEU A 44 -2.18 -9.08 1.60
C LEU A 44 -1.18 -9.79 0.68
N ILE A 45 0.06 -9.28 0.58
CA ILE A 45 1.14 -9.92 -0.19
C ILE A 45 1.47 -11.30 0.37
N VAL A 46 1.56 -11.42 1.70
CA VAL A 46 1.80 -12.71 2.37
C VAL A 46 0.67 -13.69 2.03
N TYR A 47 -0.59 -13.27 2.12
CA TYR A 47 -1.73 -14.09 1.72
C TYR A 47 -1.66 -14.54 0.25
N GLY A 48 -1.38 -13.60 -0.65
CA GLY A 48 -1.26 -13.85 -2.09
C GLY A 48 -0.09 -14.77 -2.47
N SER A 49 0.87 -14.99 -1.58
CA SER A 49 1.92 -16.00 -1.79
C SER A 49 1.38 -17.43 -1.72
N TYR A 50 0.38 -17.68 -0.85
CA TYR A 50 -0.20 -19.00 -0.62
C TYR A 50 -1.46 -19.26 -1.45
N CYS A 51 -2.23 -18.23 -1.77
CA CYS A 51 -3.54 -18.36 -2.43
C CYS A 51 -3.51 -17.84 -3.87
N ASP A 52 -4.57 -18.11 -4.63
CA ASP A 52 -4.72 -17.61 -6.01
C ASP A 52 -5.03 -16.10 -6.04
N TRP A 53 -4.78 -15.48 -7.20
CA TRP A 53 -4.99 -14.04 -7.37
C TRP A 53 -6.46 -13.63 -7.20
N SER A 54 -7.40 -14.50 -7.60
CA SER A 54 -8.84 -14.28 -7.40
C SER A 54 -9.20 -14.17 -5.92
N ASP A 55 -8.63 -15.06 -5.09
CA ASP A 55 -8.89 -15.08 -3.66
C ASP A 55 -8.26 -13.85 -2.98
N ALA A 56 -7.05 -13.48 -3.40
CA ALA A 56 -6.38 -12.27 -2.92
C ALA A 56 -7.19 -11.00 -3.21
N PHE A 57 -7.88 -10.92 -4.35
CA PHE A 57 -8.77 -9.80 -4.67
C PHE A 57 -9.97 -9.72 -3.72
N VAL A 58 -10.56 -10.85 -3.34
CA VAL A 58 -11.66 -10.90 -2.38
C VAL A 58 -11.19 -10.46 -0.98
N VAL A 59 -10.01 -10.90 -0.56
CA VAL A 59 -9.40 -10.49 0.72
C VAL A 59 -9.07 -9.00 0.71
N TYR A 60 -8.54 -8.47 -0.39
CA TYR A 60 -8.32 -7.03 -0.57
C TYR A 60 -9.60 -6.22 -0.36
N LEU A 61 -10.71 -6.62 -0.99
CA LEU A 61 -12.00 -5.95 -0.81
C LEU A 61 -12.47 -6.02 0.64
N SER A 62 -12.25 -7.17 1.29
CA SER A 62 -12.57 -7.37 2.71
C SER A 62 -11.74 -6.45 3.61
N CYS A 63 -10.45 -6.23 3.31
CA CYS A 63 -9.60 -5.27 4.02
C CYS A 63 -10.10 -3.82 3.87
N ILE A 64 -10.62 -3.44 2.70
CA ILE A 64 -11.23 -2.11 2.50
C ILE A 64 -12.47 -1.97 3.39
N ILE A 65 -13.35 -2.97 3.39
CA ILE A 65 -14.55 -2.98 4.25
C ILE A 65 -14.13 -2.89 5.72
N MET A 66 -13.09 -3.61 6.12
CA MET A 66 -12.54 -3.53 7.48
C MET A 66 -12.03 -2.11 7.80
N ALA A 67 -11.37 -1.43 6.86
CA ALA A 67 -10.96 -0.04 7.05
C ALA A 67 -12.15 0.92 7.23
N VAL A 68 -13.27 0.68 6.53
CA VAL A 68 -14.52 1.42 6.71
C VAL A 68 -15.07 1.21 8.12
N ILE A 69 -15.13 -0.05 8.59
CA ILE A 69 -15.65 -0.40 9.91
C ILE A 69 -14.77 0.17 11.05
N MET A 70 -13.46 0.04 10.93
CA MET A 70 -12.51 0.41 11.99
C MET A 70 -12.28 1.91 12.12
N SER A 71 -12.07 2.60 10.98
CA SER A 71 -11.69 4.00 10.99
C SER A 71 -12.89 4.92 10.83
N GLY A 72 -13.82 4.58 9.93
CA GLY A 72 -14.88 5.47 9.47
C GLY A 72 -14.38 6.71 8.70
N LEU A 73 -13.07 6.95 8.67
CA LEU A 73 -12.46 8.08 7.95
C LEU A 73 -12.22 7.72 6.49
N PHE A 74 -12.70 8.59 5.61
CA PHE A 74 -12.53 8.43 4.17
C PHE A 74 -11.05 8.39 3.74
N SER A 75 -10.16 9.16 4.39
CA SER A 75 -8.70 9.11 4.15
C SER A 75 -8.13 7.71 4.33
N THR A 76 -8.45 7.07 5.46
CA THR A 76 -7.93 5.74 5.80
C THR A 76 -8.41 4.68 4.83
N VAL A 77 -9.69 4.74 4.46
CA VAL A 77 -10.27 3.81 3.48
C VAL A 77 -9.58 3.95 2.13
N LEU A 78 -9.35 5.20 1.70
CA LEU A 78 -8.72 5.47 0.42
C LEU A 78 -7.24 5.07 0.42
N MET A 79 -6.52 5.27 1.52
CA MET A 79 -5.15 4.76 1.68
C MET A 79 -5.09 3.23 1.68
N MET A 80 -6.00 2.54 2.37
CA MET A 80 -6.09 1.08 2.32
C MET A 80 -6.36 0.58 0.88
N ALA A 81 -7.23 1.27 0.14
CA ALA A 81 -7.48 0.95 -1.26
C ALA A 81 -6.22 1.16 -2.12
N GLY A 82 -5.52 2.28 -1.95
CA GLY A 82 -4.28 2.59 -2.67
C GLY A 82 -3.17 1.59 -2.41
N TYR A 83 -2.74 1.46 -1.14
CA TYR A 83 -1.66 0.54 -0.76
C TYR A 83 -2.04 -0.92 -0.95
N GLY A 84 -3.30 -1.30 -0.72
CA GLY A 84 -3.80 -2.63 -1.03
C GLY A 84 -3.75 -2.95 -2.53
N ALA A 85 -4.06 -1.98 -3.40
CA ALA A 85 -3.91 -2.15 -4.85
C ALA A 85 -2.44 -2.32 -5.26
N VAL A 86 -1.51 -1.60 -4.63
CA VAL A 86 -0.06 -1.82 -4.83
C VAL A 86 0.33 -3.24 -4.40
N GLY A 87 -0.19 -3.73 -3.28
CA GLY A 87 -0.02 -5.12 -2.84
C GLY A 87 -0.56 -6.14 -3.86
N LEU A 88 -1.75 -5.92 -4.41
CA LEU A 88 -2.31 -6.75 -5.48
C LEU A 88 -1.44 -6.74 -6.75
N ALA A 89 -0.90 -5.59 -7.13
CA ALA A 89 0.01 -5.47 -8.28
C ALA A 89 1.29 -6.29 -8.07
N TYR A 90 1.84 -6.27 -6.85
CA TYR A 90 2.97 -7.13 -6.49
C TYR A 90 2.60 -8.62 -6.58
N ILE A 91 1.46 -9.04 -6.00
CA ILE A 91 0.99 -10.44 -6.07
C ILE A 91 0.83 -10.90 -7.52
N TYR A 92 0.23 -10.06 -8.36
CA TYR A 92 0.08 -10.32 -9.79
C TYR A 92 1.44 -10.52 -10.48
N SER A 93 2.39 -9.63 -10.20
CA SER A 93 3.75 -9.72 -10.74
C SER A 93 4.49 -10.97 -10.27
N MET A 94 4.31 -11.36 -9.00
CA MET A 94 4.89 -12.56 -8.40
C MET A 94 4.31 -13.83 -9.03
N LYS A 95 2.99 -13.94 -9.20
CA LYS A 95 2.35 -15.11 -9.82
C LYS A 95 2.74 -15.29 -11.30
N LYS A 96 3.09 -14.21 -11.98
CA LYS A 96 3.64 -14.25 -13.35
C LYS A 96 5.15 -14.50 -13.41
N ASN A 97 5.82 -14.73 -12.28
CA ASN A 97 7.29 -14.87 -12.20
C ASN A 97 8.03 -13.73 -12.91
N ALA A 98 7.51 -12.50 -12.82
CA ALA A 98 8.10 -11.37 -13.51
C ALA A 98 9.43 -10.96 -12.87
N THR A 99 10.32 -10.38 -13.67
CA THR A 99 11.60 -9.89 -13.18
C THR A 99 11.43 -8.77 -12.14
N PRO A 100 12.40 -8.55 -11.23
CA PRO A 100 12.32 -7.54 -10.20
C PRO A 100 11.99 -6.13 -10.72
N SER A 101 12.52 -5.77 -11.89
CA SER A 101 12.27 -4.47 -12.54
C SER A 101 10.83 -4.35 -13.04
N ARG A 102 10.24 -5.44 -13.56
CA ARG A 102 8.83 -5.46 -13.98
C ARG A 102 7.88 -5.36 -12.79
N SER A 103 8.23 -5.98 -11.67
CA SER A 103 7.47 -5.84 -10.42
C SER A 103 7.48 -4.39 -9.91
N TYR A 104 8.66 -3.75 -9.88
CA TYR A 104 8.77 -2.33 -9.53
C TYR A 104 7.96 -1.44 -10.46
N LEU A 105 7.97 -1.71 -11.77
CA LEU A 105 7.20 -0.94 -12.74
C LEU A 105 5.69 -1.12 -12.51
N ALA A 106 5.21 -2.35 -12.33
CA ALA A 106 3.81 -2.63 -12.08
C ALA A 106 3.28 -1.95 -10.81
N MET A 107 4.03 -2.07 -9.70
CA MET A 107 3.71 -1.36 -8.46
C MET A 107 3.79 0.16 -8.64
N GLY A 108 4.81 0.62 -9.36
CA GLY A 108 5.07 2.03 -9.64
C GLY A 108 3.94 2.72 -10.39
N VAL A 109 3.39 2.05 -11.41
CA VAL A 109 2.24 2.57 -12.16
C VAL A 109 1.02 2.70 -11.25
N VAL A 110 0.76 1.71 -10.39
CA VAL A 110 -0.40 1.72 -9.48
C VAL A 110 -0.26 2.81 -8.41
N ILE A 111 0.90 2.94 -7.77
CA ILE A 111 1.11 3.97 -6.76
C ILE A 111 1.10 5.38 -7.39
N ALA A 112 1.61 5.54 -8.61
CA ALA A 112 1.57 6.83 -9.32
C ALA A 112 0.14 7.25 -9.66
N LEU A 113 -0.67 6.31 -10.14
CA LEU A 113 -2.08 6.55 -10.39
C LEU A 113 -2.83 6.90 -9.09
N PHE A 114 -2.52 6.20 -8.00
CA PHE A 114 -3.09 6.49 -6.69
C PHE A 114 -2.71 7.89 -6.18
N TYR A 115 -1.42 8.25 -6.21
CA TYR A 115 -0.95 9.57 -5.81
C TYR A 115 -1.53 10.69 -6.67
N PHE A 116 -1.65 10.46 -7.98
CA PHE A 116 -2.30 11.41 -8.88
C PHE A 116 -3.75 11.66 -8.48
N ILE A 117 -4.52 10.60 -8.20
CA ILE A 117 -5.90 10.72 -7.74
C ILE A 117 -5.96 11.45 -6.39
N MET A 118 -5.10 11.07 -5.44
CA MET A 118 -5.01 11.67 -4.11
C MET A 118 -4.76 13.16 -4.17
N ILE A 119 -3.71 13.57 -4.88
CA ILE A 119 -3.32 14.97 -5.01
C ILE A 119 -4.41 15.77 -5.74
N ARG A 120 -4.92 15.23 -6.87
CA ARG A 120 -5.81 15.99 -7.75
C ARG A 120 -7.22 16.18 -7.18
N PHE A 121 -7.78 15.13 -6.59
CA PHE A 121 -9.18 15.12 -6.16
C PHE A 121 -9.35 15.31 -4.66
N PHE A 122 -8.37 14.89 -3.86
CA PHE A 122 -8.51 14.85 -2.41
C PHE A 122 -7.48 15.68 -1.64
N GLY A 123 -6.47 16.24 -2.31
CA GLY A 123 -5.48 17.13 -1.68
C GLY A 123 -6.12 18.25 -0.84
N PRO A 124 -7.09 19.00 -1.38
CA PRO A 124 -7.79 20.04 -0.63
C PRO A 124 -8.60 19.51 0.57
N ALA A 125 -9.12 18.28 0.50
CA ALA A 125 -9.92 17.66 1.56
C ALA A 125 -9.07 17.09 2.71
N PHE A 126 -7.78 16.83 2.47
CA PHE A 126 -6.86 16.27 3.44
C PHE A 126 -5.84 17.28 3.99
N GLY A 127 -6.03 18.58 3.71
CA GLY A 127 -5.08 19.62 4.13
C GLY A 127 -3.73 19.56 3.42
N MET A 128 -3.53 18.62 2.49
CA MET A 128 -2.42 18.66 1.54
C MET A 128 -2.76 19.63 0.42
N ASP A 129 -2.98 20.89 0.78
CA ASP A 129 -3.00 21.95 -0.19
C ASP A 129 -1.56 22.11 -0.70
N PHE A 130 -1.37 22.05 -2.02
CA PHE A 130 -0.07 22.34 -2.63
C PHE A 130 0.45 23.71 -2.15
N GLN A 131 -0.46 24.62 -1.79
CA GLN A 131 -0.15 25.88 -1.12
C GLN A 131 0.62 25.70 0.20
N GLU A 132 0.24 24.77 1.07
CA GLU A 132 0.91 24.54 2.37
C GLU A 132 2.30 23.93 2.20
N ILE A 133 2.46 23.01 1.24
CA ILE A 133 3.77 22.45 0.87
C ILE A 133 4.66 23.58 0.32
N ILE A 134 4.13 24.41 -0.58
CA ILE A 134 4.86 25.57 -1.13
C ILE A 134 5.22 26.55 -0.01
N GLN A 135 4.34 26.80 0.96
CA GLN A 135 4.61 27.68 2.10
C GLN A 135 5.68 27.11 3.03
N SER A 136 5.66 25.79 3.29
CA SER A 136 6.66 25.10 4.10
C SER A 136 8.03 25.11 3.41
N VAL A 137 8.09 24.83 2.11
CA VAL A 137 9.32 24.89 1.31
C VAL A 137 9.83 26.34 1.21
N LYS A 138 8.94 27.33 1.04
CA LYS A 138 9.29 28.75 1.07
C LYS A 138 9.86 29.17 2.42
N GLY A 139 9.30 28.68 3.52
CA GLY A 139 9.77 28.95 4.88
C GLY A 139 11.15 28.36 5.18
N ILE A 140 11.44 27.16 4.66
CA ILE A 140 12.71 26.45 4.91
C ILE A 140 13.83 26.94 3.98
N LEU A 141 13.54 27.13 2.68
CA LEU A 141 14.56 27.43 1.67
C LEU A 141 14.66 28.92 1.32
N ASN A 142 13.72 29.76 1.78
CA ASN A 142 13.63 31.20 1.48
C ASN A 142 13.64 31.54 -0.03
N ILE A 143 13.24 30.58 -0.86
CA ILE A 143 13.18 30.73 -2.32
C ILE A 143 11.86 31.41 -2.67
N HIS A 144 11.94 32.51 -3.44
CA HIS A 144 10.76 33.28 -3.87
C HIS A 144 10.28 32.91 -5.28
N ASN A 145 11.07 32.13 -6.03
CA ASN A 145 10.72 31.74 -7.40
C ASN A 145 9.71 30.58 -7.38
N SER A 146 8.46 30.88 -7.77
CA SER A 146 7.35 29.93 -7.80
C SER A 146 7.60 28.69 -8.68
N LEU A 147 8.36 28.85 -9.78
CA LEU A 147 8.67 27.76 -10.70
C LEU A 147 9.62 26.73 -10.07
N VAL A 148 10.61 27.23 -9.31
CA VAL A 148 11.57 26.38 -8.57
C VAL A 148 10.86 25.67 -7.41
N LEU A 149 9.98 26.37 -6.68
CA LEU A 149 9.20 25.76 -5.61
C LEU A 149 8.32 24.62 -6.11
N TYR A 150 7.63 24.80 -7.23
CA TYR A 150 6.80 23.77 -7.84
C TYR A 150 7.63 22.54 -8.28
N GLY A 151 8.81 22.77 -8.87
CA GLY A 151 9.74 21.70 -9.23
C GLY A 151 10.24 20.90 -8.02
N ILE A 152 10.54 21.57 -6.91
CA ILE A 152 10.96 20.94 -5.65
C ILE A 152 9.80 20.14 -5.02
N SER A 153 8.58 20.67 -5.02
CA SER A 153 7.43 19.96 -4.47
C SER A 153 7.12 18.67 -5.24
N ILE A 154 7.16 18.71 -6.58
CA ILE A 154 6.98 17.51 -7.40
C ILE A 154 8.11 16.51 -7.15
N SER A 155 9.36 16.96 -7.09
CA SER A 155 10.48 16.04 -6.86
C SER A 155 10.40 15.38 -5.48
N MET A 156 9.96 16.10 -4.45
CA MET A 156 9.69 15.51 -3.13
C MET A 156 8.63 14.41 -3.20
N VAL A 157 7.49 14.66 -3.86
CA VAL A 157 6.43 13.64 -4.02
C VAL A 157 6.96 12.40 -4.74
N LEU A 158 7.73 12.58 -5.83
CA LEU A 158 8.32 11.46 -6.57
C LEU A 158 9.32 10.67 -5.73
N ILE A 159 10.15 11.35 -4.93
CA ILE A 159 11.09 10.70 -4.00
C ILE A 159 10.32 9.91 -2.94
N THR A 160 9.27 10.49 -2.34
CA THR A 160 8.43 9.81 -1.35
C THR A 160 7.82 8.54 -1.95
N MET A 161 7.19 8.63 -3.12
CA MET A 161 6.63 7.47 -3.82
C MET A 161 7.68 6.39 -4.08
N ALA A 162 8.89 6.77 -4.51
CA ALA A 162 9.98 5.84 -4.74
C ALA A 162 10.45 5.15 -3.45
N MET A 163 10.53 5.89 -2.34
CA MET A 163 10.86 5.31 -1.03
C MET A 163 9.78 4.34 -0.54
N GLU A 164 8.50 4.70 -0.68
CA GLU A 164 7.40 3.82 -0.27
C GLU A 164 7.38 2.52 -1.07
N LEU A 165 7.55 2.60 -2.40
CA LEU A 165 7.69 1.41 -3.25
C LEU A 165 8.86 0.53 -2.82
N PHE A 166 10.01 1.16 -2.53
CA PHE A 166 11.20 0.45 -2.07
C PHE A 166 10.95 -0.26 -0.74
N ILE A 167 10.32 0.41 0.22
CA ILE A 167 9.96 -0.16 1.52
C ILE A 167 9.00 -1.33 1.34
N ILE A 168 7.87 -1.13 0.64
CA ILE A 168 6.86 -2.17 0.44
C ILE A 168 7.48 -3.42 -0.18
N LYS A 169 8.24 -3.23 -1.27
CA LYS A 169 8.81 -4.36 -1.98
C LYS A 169 9.89 -5.07 -1.18
N THR A 170 10.82 -4.32 -0.59
CA THR A 170 11.92 -4.91 0.19
C THR A 170 11.39 -5.64 1.41
N SER A 171 10.42 -5.06 2.13
CA SER A 171 9.76 -5.73 3.25
C SER A 171 9.01 -6.98 2.81
N ALA A 172 8.33 -6.95 1.67
CA ALA A 172 7.66 -8.13 1.12
C ALA A 172 8.65 -9.25 0.79
N ASP A 173 9.72 -8.93 0.07
CA ASP A 173 10.75 -9.89 -0.32
C ASP A 173 11.41 -10.53 0.94
N ILE A 174 11.73 -9.73 1.97
CA ILE A 174 12.29 -10.23 3.24
C ILE A 174 11.33 -11.19 3.92
N VAL A 175 10.06 -10.80 4.09
CA VAL A 175 9.05 -11.63 4.77
C VAL A 175 8.85 -12.94 4.01
N LEU A 176 8.76 -12.90 2.68
CA LEU A 176 8.62 -14.10 1.85
C LEU A 176 9.83 -15.02 1.94
N VAL A 177 11.06 -14.48 1.95
CA VAL A 177 12.28 -15.27 2.14
C VAL A 177 12.31 -15.93 3.52
N MET A 178 11.95 -15.21 4.58
CA MET A 178 11.88 -15.76 5.95
C MET A 178 10.84 -16.87 6.06
N LEU A 179 9.66 -16.68 5.48
CA LEU A 179 8.59 -17.69 5.46
C LEU A 179 9.01 -18.94 4.69
N HIS A 180 9.68 -18.81 3.55
CA HIS A 180 10.19 -19.97 2.80
C HIS A 180 11.33 -20.69 3.52
N ARG A 181 12.18 -19.97 4.27
CA ARG A 181 13.28 -20.57 5.03
C ARG A 181 12.78 -21.40 6.22
N ASN A 182 11.74 -20.94 6.93
CA ASN A 182 11.18 -21.64 8.09
C ASN A 182 10.21 -22.79 7.71
N ARG A 183 9.95 -22.99 6.41
CA ARG A 183 9.09 -24.07 5.91
C ARG A 183 9.87 -25.34 5.51
N LYS A 184 11.21 -25.29 5.59
CA LYS A 184 12.09 -26.47 5.51
C LYS A 184 12.32 -27.02 6.92
#